data_AF-A0A537Y0N3-F1
#
_entry.id   AF-A0A537Y0N3-F1
#
_cell.length_a   1.000
_cell.length_b   1.000
_cell.length_c   1.000
_cell.angle_alpha   90.00
_cell.angle_beta   90.00
_cell.angle_gamma   90.00
#
_symmetry.space_group_name_H-M   'P 1'
#
loop_
_entity.id
_entity.type
_entity.pdbx_description
1 polymer ?
#
loop_
_entity_poly.entity_id
_entity_poly.type
_entity_poly.pdbx_seq_one_letter_code
_entity_poly.pdbx_strand_id
1 'polypeptide(L)'
;QFPLTFGNAVVAVDDLAHEYFGEAARRVSPSRICISDGLGNVISGLVGGMPMCHGAGGLTAHVKLGARTAGMNLVLGGTLVAVGLLFGPQVPVLLGLLPVWALAGFLAYAGIRHATLVSDLRGPSLAIALACGVLGAAMGNLAITAGLALLADHGLRLSRARAQDVRAI
;
A
#
# COMPACT_ATOMS: atom_id res chain seq x y z
N GLN A 1 -0.25 -8.50 0.31
CA GLN A 1 -0.97 -7.25 0.64
C GLN A 1 -0.42 -6.62 1.94
N PHE A 2 -0.33 -7.36 3.05
CA PHE A 2 0.03 -6.80 4.37
C PHE A 2 1.22 -5.81 4.41
N PRO A 3 2.44 -6.13 3.92
CA PRO A 3 3.56 -5.19 4.05
C PRO A 3 3.35 -3.91 3.22
N LEU A 4 2.80 -4.06 2.01
CA LEU A 4 2.54 -2.94 1.11
C LEU A 4 1.42 -2.04 1.66
N THR A 5 0.34 -2.63 2.15
CA THR A 5 -0.77 -1.91 2.79
C THR A 5 -0.30 -1.19 4.05
N PHE A 6 0.47 -1.84 4.92
CA PHE A 6 0.99 -1.18 6.10
C PHE A 6 1.83 0.07 5.77
N GLY A 7 2.81 -0.06 4.86
CA GLY A 7 3.66 1.07 4.48
C GLY A 7 2.91 2.16 3.72
N ASN A 8 2.25 1.81 2.63
CA ASN A 8 1.68 2.78 1.69
C ASN A 8 0.26 3.25 2.05
N ALA A 9 -0.54 2.42 2.71
CA ALA A 9 -1.94 2.71 3.02
C ALA A 9 -2.16 3.15 4.47
N VAL A 10 -1.28 2.74 5.40
CA VAL A 10 -1.39 3.11 6.81
C VAL A 10 -0.39 4.21 7.16
N VAL A 11 0.91 3.92 7.14
CA VAL A 11 1.95 4.87 7.58
C VAL A 11 2.00 6.08 6.65
N ALA A 12 2.17 5.87 5.34
CA ALA A 12 2.29 6.98 4.41
C ALA A 12 1.00 7.81 4.29
N VAL A 13 -0.18 7.21 4.47
CA VAL A 13 -1.44 7.96 4.47
C VAL A 13 -1.58 8.81 5.72
N ASP A 14 -1.20 8.27 6.89
CA ASP A 14 -1.18 9.00 8.14
C ASP A 14 -0.25 10.23 8.04
N ASP A 15 1.00 10.01 7.62
CA ASP A 15 2.00 11.06 7.46
C ASP A 15 1.53 12.13 6.46
N LEU A 16 1.09 11.72 5.25
CA LEU A 16 0.64 12.66 4.22
C LEU A 16 -0.64 13.41 4.60
N ALA A 17 -1.55 12.78 5.34
CA ALA A 17 -2.75 13.46 5.80
C ALA A 17 -2.38 14.59 6.77
N HIS A 18 -1.46 14.34 7.70
CA HIS A 18 -0.97 15.37 8.62
C HIS A 18 -0.15 16.45 7.89
N GLU A 19 0.66 16.07 6.90
CA GLU A 19 1.42 17.01 6.07
C GLU A 19 0.49 17.95 5.27
N TYR A 20 -0.56 17.41 4.62
CA TYR A 20 -1.43 18.20 3.75
C TYR A 20 -2.54 18.97 4.48
N PHE A 21 -3.04 18.45 5.61
CA PHE A 21 -4.23 18.99 6.27
C PHE A 21 -4.01 19.47 7.71
N GLY A 22 -2.84 19.24 8.31
CA GLY A 22 -2.48 19.69 9.65
C GLY A 22 -3.54 19.32 10.70
N GLU A 23 -4.07 20.32 11.42
CA GLU A 23 -5.10 20.13 12.45
C GLU A 23 -6.39 19.46 11.94
N ALA A 24 -6.72 19.60 10.66
CA ALA A 24 -7.89 18.93 10.09
C ALA A 24 -7.68 17.40 10.01
N ALA A 25 -6.43 16.92 10.00
CA ALA A 25 -6.09 15.50 10.05
C ALA A 25 -6.00 14.93 11.47
N ARG A 26 -6.29 15.67 12.55
CA ARG A 26 -6.18 15.18 13.95
C ARG A 26 -6.90 13.87 14.26
N ARG A 27 -7.88 13.50 13.43
CA ARG A 27 -8.67 12.27 13.58
C ARG A 27 -8.09 11.09 12.81
N VAL A 28 -7.16 11.33 11.91
CA VAL A 28 -6.41 10.32 11.17
C VAL A 28 -5.38 9.75 12.13
N SER A 29 -5.37 8.43 12.25
CA SER A 29 -4.35 7.72 13.02
C SER A 29 -4.19 6.33 12.44
N PRO A 30 -3.02 5.68 12.60
CA PRO A 30 -2.79 4.34 12.05
C PRO A 30 -3.88 3.34 12.44
N SER A 31 -4.32 3.35 13.72
CA SER A 31 -5.39 2.47 14.20
C SER A 31 -6.73 2.73 13.52
N ARG A 32 -7.09 3.99 13.31
CA ARG A 32 -8.36 4.36 12.66
C ARG A 32 -8.35 4.05 11.17
N ILE A 33 -7.21 4.24 10.51
CA ILE A 33 -7.01 3.83 9.13
C ILE A 33 -7.23 2.32 9.02
N CYS A 34 -6.56 1.51 9.86
CA CYS A 34 -6.73 0.05 9.89
C CYS A 34 -8.19 -0.37 10.13
N ILE A 35 -8.90 0.28 11.05
CA ILE A 35 -10.32 -0.01 11.31
C ILE A 35 -11.17 0.31 10.08
N SER A 36 -10.92 1.46 9.43
CA SER A 36 -11.67 1.85 8.24
C SER A 36 -11.42 0.93 7.05
N ASP A 37 -10.17 0.50 6.83
CA ASP A 37 -9.81 -0.47 5.79
C ASP A 37 -10.42 -1.83 6.09
N GLY A 38 -10.40 -2.27 7.35
CA GLY A 38 -11.01 -3.52 7.78
C GLY A 38 -12.52 -3.55 7.53
N LEU A 39 -13.23 -2.51 7.97
CA LEU A 39 -14.67 -2.38 7.73
C LEU A 39 -15.00 -2.29 6.23
N GLY A 40 -14.23 -1.51 5.48
CA GLY A 40 -14.37 -1.41 4.03
C GLY A 40 -14.19 -2.75 3.33
N ASN A 41 -13.20 -3.54 3.76
CA ASN A 41 -12.95 -4.87 3.22
C ASN A 41 -14.04 -5.89 3.57
N VAL A 42 -14.61 -5.83 4.77
CA VAL A 42 -15.78 -6.66 5.13
C VAL A 42 -16.94 -6.36 4.20
N ILE A 43 -17.26 -5.08 4.00
CA ILE A 43 -18.35 -4.66 3.09
C ILE A 43 -18.03 -5.09 1.65
N SER A 44 -16.82 -4.83 1.17
CA SER A 44 -16.36 -5.24 -0.17
C SER A 44 -16.52 -6.75 -0.37
N GLY A 45 -16.07 -7.57 0.59
CA GLY A 45 -16.20 -9.03 0.53
C GLY A 45 -17.65 -9.51 0.49
N LEU A 46 -18.56 -8.88 1.24
CA LEU A 46 -19.98 -9.22 1.24
C LEU A 46 -20.66 -9.02 -0.12
N VAL A 47 -20.15 -8.09 -0.94
CA VAL A 47 -20.67 -7.81 -2.29
C VAL A 47 -19.83 -8.47 -3.39
N GLY A 48 -18.90 -9.37 -3.05
CA GLY A 48 -18.02 -10.05 -4.00
C GLY A 48 -16.88 -9.18 -4.55
N GLY A 49 -16.58 -8.06 -3.89
CA GLY A 49 -15.51 -7.15 -4.25
C GLY A 49 -14.12 -7.66 -3.87
N MET A 50 -13.09 -7.06 -4.48
CA MET A 50 -11.70 -7.33 -4.16
C MET A 50 -11.26 -6.59 -2.88
N PRO A 51 -10.22 -7.07 -2.17
CA PRO A 51 -9.68 -6.35 -1.03
C PRO A 51 -9.07 -5.02 -1.46
N MET A 52 -9.37 -3.98 -0.69
CA MET A 52 -9.00 -2.58 -0.89
C MET A 52 -8.30 -2.02 0.35
N CYS A 53 -7.69 -0.86 0.19
CA CYS A 53 -7.12 -0.08 1.27
C CYS A 53 -7.07 1.40 0.85
N HIS A 54 -6.79 2.29 1.79
CA HIS A 54 -6.42 3.66 1.45
C HIS A 54 -5.13 3.70 0.62
N GLY A 55 -4.84 4.83 -0.01
CA GLY A 55 -3.65 4.96 -0.84
C GLY A 55 -3.05 6.36 -0.77
N ALA A 56 -1.80 6.43 -0.29
CA ALA A 56 -1.00 7.66 -0.26
C ALA A 56 -0.91 8.35 -1.64
N GLY A 57 -0.77 7.56 -2.70
CA GLY A 57 -0.74 8.05 -4.08
C GLY A 57 -2.05 8.70 -4.52
N GLY A 58 -3.19 8.07 -4.22
CA GLY A 58 -4.52 8.64 -4.53
C GLY A 58 -4.79 9.91 -3.74
N LEU A 59 -4.46 9.91 -2.44
CA LEU A 59 -4.55 11.09 -1.60
C LEU A 59 -3.73 12.26 -2.17
N THR A 60 -2.46 12.01 -2.48
CA THR A 60 -1.56 13.01 -3.08
C THR A 60 -2.07 13.52 -4.42
N ALA A 61 -2.59 12.62 -5.28
CA ALA A 61 -3.13 13.01 -6.58
C ALA A 61 -4.32 13.96 -6.43
N HIS A 62 -5.27 13.64 -5.54
CA HIS A 62 -6.42 14.50 -5.26
C HIS A 62 -5.99 15.86 -4.71
N VAL A 63 -5.05 15.89 -3.76
CA VAL A 63 -4.54 17.15 -3.19
C VAL A 63 -3.84 17.99 -4.26
N LYS A 64 -3.00 17.39 -5.12
CA LYS A 64 -2.32 18.08 -6.22
C LYS A 64 -3.29 18.60 -7.29
N LEU A 65 -4.42 17.93 -7.48
CA LEU A 65 -5.51 18.37 -8.36
C LEU A 65 -6.48 19.37 -7.70
N GLY A 66 -6.13 19.88 -6.50
CA GLY A 66 -6.88 20.96 -5.83
C GLY A 66 -7.93 20.48 -4.84
N ALA A 67 -8.11 19.17 -4.62
CA ALA A 67 -9.01 18.68 -3.58
C ALA A 67 -8.47 19.05 -2.19
N ARG A 68 -9.35 19.57 -1.32
CA ARG A 68 -9.04 19.90 0.07
C ARG A 68 -9.97 19.20 1.07
N THR A 69 -10.92 18.42 0.56
CA THR A 69 -11.91 17.70 1.34
C THR A 69 -12.13 16.31 0.73
N ALA A 70 -12.87 15.45 1.44
CA ALA A 70 -13.27 14.14 0.95
C ALA A 70 -14.27 14.18 -0.22
N GLY A 71 -14.71 15.37 -0.65
CA GLY A 71 -15.69 15.52 -1.74
C GLY A 71 -15.23 14.87 -3.04
N MET A 72 -13.93 14.94 -3.37
CA MET A 72 -13.39 14.27 -4.55
C MET A 72 -13.56 12.75 -4.49
N ASN A 73 -13.35 12.15 -3.31
CA ASN A 73 -13.53 10.70 -3.12
C ASN A 73 -14.99 10.30 -3.25
N LEU A 74 -15.91 11.12 -2.72
CA LEU A 74 -17.36 10.88 -2.82
C LEU A 74 -17.85 10.97 -4.26
N VAL A 75 -17.42 12.00 -5.00
CA VAL A 75 -17.77 12.16 -6.41
C VAL A 75 -17.20 11.02 -7.23
N LEU A 76 -15.90 10.72 -7.11
CA LEU A 76 -15.27 9.64 -7.86
C LEU A 76 -15.92 8.28 -7.55
N GLY A 77 -16.04 7.92 -6.28
CA GLY A 77 -16.64 6.65 -5.85
C GLY A 77 -18.11 6.56 -6.26
N GLY A 78 -18.89 7.62 -6.06
CA GLY A 78 -20.29 7.69 -6.47
C GLY A 78 -20.47 7.54 -7.98
N THR A 79 -19.64 8.21 -8.78
CA THR A 79 -19.65 8.06 -10.24
C THR A 79 -19.28 6.65 -10.66
N LEU A 80 -18.25 6.03 -10.08
CA LEU A 80 -17.87 4.65 -10.40
C LEU A 80 -18.98 3.64 -10.05
N VAL A 81 -19.64 3.83 -8.90
CA VAL A 81 -20.81 3.00 -8.51
C VAL A 81 -21.96 3.21 -9.50
N ALA A 82 -22.28 4.46 -9.85
CA ALA A 82 -23.34 4.75 -10.82
C ALA A 82 -23.04 4.13 -12.20
N VAL A 83 -21.79 4.20 -12.66
CA VAL A 83 -21.35 3.56 -13.92
C VAL A 83 -21.48 2.04 -13.82
N GLY A 84 -21.04 1.43 -12.72
CA GLY A 84 -21.15 -0.02 -12.52
C GLY A 84 -22.61 -0.51 -12.51
N LEU A 85 -23.51 0.24 -11.88
CA LEU A 85 -24.93 -0.13 -11.78
C LEU A 85 -25.73 0.14 -13.06
N LEU A 86 -25.47 1.26 -13.75
CA LEU A 86 -26.25 1.67 -14.93
C LEU A 86 -25.65 1.16 -16.25
N PHE A 87 -24.34 0.94 -16.31
CA PHE A 87 -23.58 0.62 -17.52
C PHE A 87 -22.67 -0.60 -17.36
N GLY A 88 -22.97 -1.50 -16.42
CA GLY A 88 -22.15 -2.67 -16.10
C GLY A 88 -21.66 -3.48 -17.33
N PRO A 89 -22.53 -3.88 -18.27
CA PRO A 89 -22.13 -4.62 -19.46
C PRO A 89 -21.15 -3.87 -20.37
N GLN A 90 -21.17 -2.53 -20.35
CA GLN A 90 -20.32 -1.67 -21.17
C GLN A 90 -18.97 -1.35 -20.50
N VAL A 91 -18.83 -1.58 -19.19
CA VAL A 91 -17.58 -1.31 -18.45
C VAL A 91 -16.37 -2.04 -19.06
N PRO A 92 -16.42 -3.35 -19.37
CA PRO A 92 -15.27 -4.03 -19.98
C PRO A 92 -14.90 -3.47 -21.36
N VAL A 93 -15.89 -3.02 -22.14
CA VAL A 93 -15.65 -2.39 -23.45
C VAL A 93 -14.92 -1.07 -23.27
N LEU A 94 -15.38 -0.23 -22.33
CA LEU A 94 -14.74 1.05 -22.02
C LEU A 94 -13.31 0.86 -21.49
N LEU A 95 -13.10 -0.09 -20.58
CA LEU A 95 -11.77 -0.43 -20.07
C LEU A 95 -10.86 -1.00 -21.16
N GLY A 96 -11.41 -1.72 -22.14
CA GLY A 96 -10.68 -2.21 -23.31
C GLY A 96 -10.17 -1.11 -24.24
N LEU A 97 -10.70 0.12 -24.15
CA LEU A 97 -10.18 1.27 -24.89
C LEU A 97 -8.91 1.85 -24.27
N LEU A 98 -8.59 1.50 -23.02
CA LEU A 98 -7.40 2.01 -22.36
C LEU A 98 -6.14 1.40 -23.00
N PRO A 99 -5.17 2.22 -23.43
CA PRO A 99 -3.96 1.71 -24.04
C PRO A 99 -3.15 0.88 -23.04
N VAL A 100 -2.98 -0.41 -23.34
CA VAL A 100 -2.25 -1.37 -22.48
C VAL A 100 -0.82 -0.89 -22.17
N TRP A 101 -0.16 -0.23 -23.12
CA TRP A 101 1.18 0.32 -22.91
C TRP A 101 1.21 1.45 -21.88
N ALA A 102 0.16 2.25 -21.77
CA ALA A 102 0.08 3.30 -20.77
C ALA A 102 -0.11 2.70 -19.37
N LEU A 103 -0.97 1.67 -19.26
CA LEU A 103 -1.16 0.94 -18.02
C LEU A 103 0.14 0.25 -17.57
N ALA A 104 0.87 -0.37 -18.50
CA ALA A 104 2.18 -0.94 -18.22
C ALA A 104 3.18 0.13 -17.75
N GLY A 105 3.17 1.32 -18.36
CA GLY A 105 3.98 2.46 -17.93
C GLY A 105 3.67 2.91 -16.50
N PHE A 106 2.39 3.05 -16.14
CA PHE A 106 1.98 3.39 -14.78
C PHE A 106 2.37 2.31 -13.76
N LEU A 107 2.18 1.04 -14.11
CA LEU A 107 2.55 -0.07 -13.25
C LEU A 107 4.07 -0.17 -13.05
N ALA A 108 4.86 0.00 -14.12
CA ALA A 108 6.31 0.04 -14.05
C ALA A 108 6.80 1.22 -13.20
N TYR A 109 6.22 2.41 -13.38
CA TYR A 109 6.54 3.57 -12.56
C TYR A 109 6.25 3.32 -11.07
N ALA A 110 5.05 2.85 -10.74
CA ALA A 110 4.69 2.52 -9.35
C ALA A 110 5.62 1.45 -8.76
N GLY A 111 5.93 0.40 -9.53
CA GLY A 111 6.87 -0.65 -9.14
C GLY A 111 8.27 -0.13 -8.85
N ILE A 112 8.82 0.73 -9.72
CA ILE A 112 10.14 1.36 -9.53
C ILE A 112 10.15 2.24 -8.28
N ARG A 113 9.10 3.06 -8.07
CA ARG A 113 9.00 3.92 -6.87
C ARG A 113 8.91 3.10 -5.58
N HIS A 114 8.26 1.95 -5.60
CA HIS A 114 8.27 1.04 -4.46
C HIS A 114 9.62 0.33 -4.30
N ALA A 115 10.26 -0.06 -5.40
CA ALA A 115 11.59 -0.67 -5.36
C ALA A 115 12.64 0.26 -4.76
N THR A 116 12.53 1.58 -4.97
CA THR A 116 13.45 2.55 -4.35
C THR A 116 13.43 2.53 -2.83
N LEU A 117 12.36 2.05 -2.17
CA LEU A 117 12.34 1.93 -0.70
C LEU A 117 13.43 1.00 -0.15
N VAL A 118 13.95 0.08 -0.97
CA VAL A 118 15.08 -0.78 -0.58
C VAL A 118 16.36 0.03 -0.33
N SER A 119 16.47 1.24 -0.91
CA SER A 119 17.64 2.10 -0.76
C SER A 119 17.80 2.65 0.65
N ASP A 120 16.82 2.47 1.53
CA ASP A 120 16.90 2.89 2.93
C ASP A 120 17.52 1.80 3.83
N LEU A 121 17.73 0.59 3.30
CA LEU A 121 18.31 -0.53 4.03
C LEU A 121 19.84 -0.60 3.90
N ARG A 122 20.52 -1.11 4.92
CA ARG A 122 21.99 -1.27 4.95
C ARG A 122 22.39 -2.60 5.59
N GLY A 123 23.53 -3.16 5.17
CA GLY A 123 24.10 -4.36 5.77
C GLY A 123 23.19 -5.60 5.59
N PRO A 124 22.98 -6.42 6.64
CA PRO A 124 22.27 -7.69 6.48
C PRO A 124 20.78 -7.54 6.18
N SER A 125 20.12 -6.46 6.59
CA SER A 125 18.71 -6.23 6.25
C SER A 125 18.52 -5.97 4.75
N LEU A 126 19.49 -5.30 4.11
CA LEU A 126 19.53 -5.15 2.65
C LEU A 126 19.71 -6.51 1.97
N ALA A 127 20.62 -7.35 2.47
CA ALA A 127 20.82 -8.70 1.93
C ALA A 127 19.55 -9.56 2.02
N ILE A 128 18.85 -9.52 3.16
CA ILE A 128 17.56 -10.20 3.34
C ILE A 128 16.52 -9.65 2.35
N ALA A 129 16.38 -8.33 2.25
CA ALA A 129 15.39 -7.72 1.36
C ALA A 129 15.63 -8.10 -0.11
N LEU A 130 16.88 -8.11 -0.57
CA LEU A 130 17.24 -8.51 -1.93
C LEU A 130 16.98 -10.01 -2.15
N ALA A 131 17.41 -10.87 -1.23
CA ALA A 131 17.21 -12.31 -1.33
C ALA A 131 15.72 -12.67 -1.35
N CYS A 132 14.93 -12.13 -0.43
CA CYS A 132 13.49 -12.34 -0.38
C CYS A 132 12.76 -11.70 -1.58
N GLY A 133 13.26 -10.58 -2.11
CA GLY A 133 12.75 -9.95 -3.33
C GLY A 133 12.92 -10.84 -4.56
N VAL A 134 14.12 -11.40 -4.76
CA VAL A 134 14.41 -12.35 -5.87
C VAL A 134 13.59 -13.63 -5.71
N LEU A 135 13.55 -14.20 -4.50
CA LEU A 135 12.72 -15.37 -4.22
C LEU A 135 11.23 -15.08 -4.46
N GLY A 136 10.77 -13.88 -4.11
CA GLY A 136 9.38 -13.46 -4.30
C GLY A 136 9.01 -13.37 -5.78
N ALA A 137 9.91 -12.82 -6.60
CA ALA A 137 9.75 -12.76 -8.04
C ALA A 137 9.74 -14.16 -8.67
N ALA A 138 10.58 -15.08 -8.20
CA ALA A 138 10.66 -16.45 -8.72
C ALA A 138 9.45 -17.31 -8.31
N MET A 139 8.99 -17.20 -7.07
CA MET A 139 7.90 -18.02 -6.52
C MET A 139 6.50 -17.48 -6.86
N GLY A 140 6.39 -16.21 -7.24
CA GLY A 140 5.10 -15.54 -7.44
C GLY A 140 4.25 -15.41 -6.16
N ASN A 141 4.84 -15.63 -4.97
CA ASN A 141 4.12 -15.61 -3.70
C ASN A 141 4.76 -14.62 -2.71
N LEU A 142 4.25 -13.38 -2.74
CA LEU A 142 4.70 -12.32 -1.85
C LEU A 142 4.41 -12.57 -0.37
N ALA A 143 3.43 -13.41 -0.03
CA ALA A 143 3.08 -13.66 1.37
C ALA A 143 4.15 -14.49 2.07
N ILE A 144 4.61 -15.56 1.41
CA ILE A 144 5.67 -16.43 1.93
C ILE A 144 6.97 -15.64 2.07
N THR A 145 7.36 -14.89 1.04
CA THR A 145 8.63 -14.17 1.05
C THR A 145 8.64 -13.00 2.02
N ALA A 146 7.51 -12.32 2.22
CA ALA A 146 7.37 -11.33 3.29
C ALA A 146 7.48 -11.98 4.69
N GLY A 147 6.86 -13.13 4.91
CA GLY A 147 6.98 -13.88 6.17
C GLY A 147 8.42 -14.28 6.46
N LEU A 148 9.12 -14.84 5.47
CA LEU A 148 10.53 -15.21 5.59
C LEU A 148 11.42 -13.99 5.87
N ALA A 149 11.20 -12.87 5.18
CA ALA A 149 11.95 -11.64 5.38
C ALA A 149 11.80 -11.12 6.82
N LEU A 150 10.57 -11.09 7.34
CA LEU A 150 10.28 -10.63 8.70
C LEU A 150 10.91 -11.55 9.76
N LEU A 151 10.81 -12.87 9.58
CA LEU A 151 11.42 -13.85 10.48
C LEU A 151 12.94 -13.73 10.50
N ALA A 152 13.57 -13.61 9.33
CA ALA A 152 15.01 -13.46 9.19
C ALA A 152 15.53 -12.15 9.82
N ASP A 153 14.86 -11.02 9.57
CA ASP A 153 15.25 -9.73 10.14
C ASP A 153 15.05 -9.71 11.67
N HIS A 154 13.93 -10.24 12.16
CA HIS A 154 13.67 -10.30 13.60
C HIS A 154 14.66 -11.22 14.33
N GLY A 155 14.95 -12.40 13.76
CA GLY A 155 15.94 -13.33 14.30
C GLY A 155 17.35 -12.74 14.38
N LEU A 156 17.76 -11.98 13.36
CA LEU A 156 19.05 -11.26 13.38
C LEU A 156 19.10 -10.16 14.43
N ARG A 157 18.02 -9.39 14.60
CA ARG A 157 17.94 -8.34 15.64
C ARG A 157 18.04 -8.94 17.04
N LEU A 158 17.32 -10.03 17.30
CA LEU A 158 17.39 -10.74 18.59
C LEU A 158 18.79 -11.30 18.87
N SER A 159 19.44 -11.88 17.84
CA SER A 159 20.78 -12.45 17.98
C SER A 159 21.83 -11.37 18.26
N ARG A 160 21.70 -10.20 17.63
CA ARG A 160 22.56 -9.04 17.88
C ARG A 160 22.35 -8.43 19.26
N ALA A 161 21.11 -8.33 19.72
CA ALA A 161 20.81 -7.86 21.08
C ALA A 161 21.43 -8.77 22.14
N ARG A 162 21.25 -10.10 22.03
CA ARG A 162 21.90 -11.07 22.93
C ARG A 162 23.43 -11.01 22.89
N ALA A 163 24.02 -10.84 21.71
CA ALA A 163 25.47 -10.75 21.57
C ALA A 163 26.06 -9.46 22.18
N GLN A 164 25.26 -8.39 22.28
CA GLN A 164 25.65 -7.15 22.96
C GLN A 164 25.56 -7.30 24.48
N ASP A 165 24.50 -7.94 25.01
CA ASP A 165 24.35 -8.20 26.44
C ASP A 165 25.47 -9.10 26.99
N VAL A 166 25.90 -10.12 26.23
CA VAL A 166 27.01 -11.02 26.64
C VAL A 166 28.38 -10.32 26.62
N ARG A 167 28.56 -9.25 25.83
CA ARG A 167 29.81 -8.47 25.79
C ARG A 167 29.87 -7.36 26.85
N ALA A 168 28.76 -7.10 27.53
CA ALA A 168 28.66 -6.08 28.58
C ALA A 168 28.89 -6.64 30.00
N ILE A 169 29.11 -7.95 30.14
CA ILE A 169 29.47 -8.69 31.36
C ILE A 169 30.95 -9.06 31.27
#